data_AF-A0A962SQF8-F1
#
_entry.id   AF-A0A962SQF8-F1
#
_cell.length_a   1.000
_cell.length_b   1.000
_cell.length_c   1.000
_cell.angle_alpha   90.00
_cell.angle_beta   90.00
_cell.angle_gamma   90.00
#
_symmetry.space_group_name_H-M   'P 1'
#
loop_
_entity.id
_entity.type
_entity.pdbx_description
1 polymer ?
#
loop_
_entity_poly.entity_id
_entity_poly.type
_entity_poly.pdbx_seq_one_letter_code
_entity_poly.pdbx_strand_id
1 'polypeptide(L)'
;MHHNLLRHCERLGIDVTHLAISLIEKRLNDAFPGIQYEVHGTPKDLAGARDLAERDKYQFQWWAVSLVNAVPYGGKKKGADTGIDGIIYFKPDGKTTEKAIVSVKGGANVGVAMVKDLIATVDREKAKIGVFVTLTQPTKPMEKEAVTAGFYQTDYGKFPKIQILTIEDLFAGKKPQMPWLDPATFKKAAREDMNAGKQEKLI
;
A
#
# COMPACT_ATOMS: atom_id res chain seq x y z
N MET A 1 59.92 -14.07 0.64
CA MET A 1 59.63 -13.05 -0.40
C MET A 1 58.26 -13.34 -1.00
N HIS A 2 57.43 -12.30 -1.13
CA HIS A 2 56.18 -12.17 -1.92
C HIS A 2 55.01 -13.13 -1.61
N HIS A 3 53.99 -12.68 -0.84
CA HIS A 3 52.79 -11.98 -1.33
C HIS A 3 52.09 -12.63 -2.53
N ASN A 4 50.90 -13.19 -2.32
CA ASN A 4 49.71 -12.71 -3.02
C ASN A 4 48.41 -13.20 -2.35
N LEU A 5 47.59 -12.23 -1.94
CA LEU A 5 46.19 -12.40 -1.60
C LEU A 5 45.45 -12.94 -2.83
N LEU A 6 44.88 -14.14 -2.73
CA LEU A 6 43.85 -14.59 -3.65
C LEU A 6 42.56 -13.84 -3.33
N ARG A 7 42.32 -12.79 -4.12
CA ARG A 7 40.99 -12.23 -4.39
C ARG A 7 40.10 -13.35 -4.93
N HIS A 8 38.98 -13.60 -4.27
CA HIS A 8 37.73 -13.96 -4.93
C HIS A 8 36.58 -13.27 -4.20
N CYS A 9 36.28 -12.04 -4.64
CA CYS A 9 34.98 -11.43 -4.41
C CYS A 9 33.97 -12.15 -5.31
N GLU A 10 33.30 -13.17 -4.81
CA GLU A 10 32.07 -13.66 -5.44
C GLU A 10 30.86 -13.08 -4.71
N ARG A 11 30.50 -11.89 -5.20
CA ARG A 11 29.20 -11.21 -5.18
C ARG A 11 28.21 -11.65 -4.10
N LEU A 12 28.12 -10.81 -3.06
CA LEU A 12 26.89 -10.58 -2.32
C LEU A 12 25.82 -10.12 -3.32
N GLY A 13 24.97 -11.05 -3.77
CA GLY A 13 23.75 -10.73 -4.50
C GLY A 13 22.86 -9.89 -3.58
N ILE A 14 22.88 -8.57 -3.77
CA ILE A 14 21.86 -7.70 -3.18
C ILE A 14 20.57 -8.03 -3.92
N ASP A 15 19.72 -8.86 -3.33
CA ASP A 15 18.34 -9.03 -3.76
C ASP A 15 17.64 -7.68 -3.59
N VAL A 16 17.61 -6.87 -4.65
CA VAL A 16 16.81 -5.66 -4.70
C VAL A 16 15.35 -6.09 -4.83
N THR A 17 14.71 -6.27 -3.68
CA THR A 17 13.27 -6.56 -3.62
C THR A 17 12.47 -5.42 -4.25
N HIS A 18 11.36 -5.72 -4.93
CA HIS A 18 10.42 -4.70 -5.41
C HIS A 18 9.94 -3.77 -4.28
N LEU A 19 9.97 -4.24 -3.03
CA LEU A 19 9.71 -3.42 -1.84
C LEU A 19 10.78 -2.34 -1.63
N ALA A 20 12.05 -2.69 -1.79
CA ALA A 20 13.14 -1.73 -1.75
C ALA A 20 13.04 -0.73 -2.90
N ILE A 21 12.69 -1.20 -4.12
CA ILE A 21 12.45 -0.32 -5.28
C ILE A 21 11.29 0.62 -4.98
N SER A 22 10.11 0.11 -4.60
CA SER A 22 8.92 0.93 -4.33
C SER A 22 9.15 1.95 -3.20
N LEU A 23 9.92 1.59 -2.17
CA LEU A 23 10.29 2.50 -1.09
C LEU A 23 11.27 3.58 -1.57
N ILE A 24 12.24 3.20 -2.41
CA ILE A 24 13.20 4.12 -3.03
C ILE A 24 12.47 5.07 -4.00
N GLU A 25 11.55 4.56 -4.82
CA GLU A 25 10.68 5.34 -5.71
C GLU A 25 9.83 6.35 -4.94
N LYS A 26 9.20 5.93 -3.83
CA LYS A 26 8.44 6.83 -2.97
C LYS A 26 9.32 7.92 -2.40
N ARG A 27 10.50 7.56 -1.86
CA ARG A 27 11.47 8.53 -1.32
C ARG A 27 12.00 9.48 -2.40
N LEU A 28 12.22 9.00 -3.62
CA LEU A 28 12.66 9.81 -4.76
C LEU A 28 11.58 10.81 -5.18
N ASN A 29 10.32 10.39 -5.27
CA ASN A 29 9.21 11.29 -5.59
C ASN A 29 8.92 12.30 -4.47
N ASP A 30 9.00 11.86 -3.21
CA ASP A 30 8.80 12.74 -2.04
C ASP A 30 9.95 13.77 -1.92
N ALA A 31 11.19 13.38 -2.23
CA ALA A 31 12.37 14.25 -2.13
C ALA A 31 12.59 15.12 -3.38
N PHE A 32 12.19 14.65 -4.56
CA PHE A 32 12.41 15.33 -5.85
C PHE A 32 11.13 15.33 -6.70
N PRO A 33 10.22 16.29 -6.47
CA PRO A 33 9.02 16.42 -7.28
C PRO A 33 9.38 16.67 -8.75
N GLY A 34 8.97 15.76 -9.64
CA GLY A 34 9.20 15.86 -11.10
C GLY A 34 10.41 15.10 -11.64
N ILE A 35 11.07 14.27 -10.82
CA ILE A 35 12.17 13.41 -11.30
C ILE A 35 11.64 12.33 -12.27
N GLN A 36 12.28 12.20 -13.43
CA GLN A 36 12.01 11.12 -14.38
C GLN A 36 13.06 10.03 -14.23
N TYR A 37 12.62 8.82 -13.91
CA TYR A 37 13.48 7.65 -13.83
C TYR A 37 12.75 6.45 -14.43
N GLU A 38 13.51 5.52 -15.00
CA GLU A 38 12.96 4.33 -15.66
C GLU A 38 13.14 3.10 -14.76
N VAL A 39 12.03 2.53 -14.29
CA VAL A 39 12.02 1.24 -13.61
C VAL A 39 11.70 0.15 -14.60
N HIS A 40 12.66 -0.76 -14.78
CA HIS A 40 12.46 -1.98 -15.55
C HIS A 40 11.81 -3.04 -14.65
N GLY A 41 10.65 -3.56 -15.06
CA GLY A 41 9.96 -4.67 -14.38
C GLY A 41 8.55 -4.35 -13.83
N THR A 42 8.21 -3.07 -13.67
CA THR A 42 6.87 -2.63 -13.23
C THR A 42 5.97 -2.30 -14.42
N PRO A 43 4.75 -2.86 -14.48
CA PRO A 43 3.78 -2.49 -15.49
C PRO A 43 3.48 -0.99 -15.52
N LYS A 44 3.54 -0.40 -16.73
CA LYS A 44 3.21 1.01 -16.98
C LYS A 44 1.78 1.18 -17.53
N ASP A 45 1.17 0.09 -17.96
CA ASP A 45 -0.17 0.05 -18.55
C ASP A 45 -0.91 -1.26 -18.20
N LEU A 46 -2.17 -1.34 -18.62
CA LEU A 46 -3.03 -2.49 -18.34
C LEU A 46 -2.56 -3.77 -19.05
N ALA A 47 -1.92 -3.65 -20.21
CA ALA A 47 -1.39 -4.78 -20.96
C ALA A 47 -0.23 -5.44 -20.21
N GLY A 48 0.74 -4.64 -19.74
CA GLY A 48 1.84 -5.10 -18.90
C GLY A 48 1.36 -5.65 -17.56
N ALA A 49 0.27 -5.12 -17.01
CA ALA A 49 -0.31 -5.63 -15.76
C ALA A 49 -0.92 -7.02 -15.95
N ARG A 50 -1.60 -7.26 -17.08
CA ARG A 50 -2.14 -8.58 -17.46
C ARG A 50 -1.01 -9.58 -17.73
N ASP A 51 0.00 -9.18 -18.50
CA ASP A 51 1.17 -10.01 -18.79
C ASP A 51 1.90 -10.41 -17.49
N LEU A 52 2.07 -9.45 -16.56
CA LEU A 52 2.65 -9.74 -15.24
C LEU A 52 1.78 -10.72 -14.44
N ALA A 53 0.45 -10.57 -14.44
CA ALA A 53 -0.45 -11.48 -13.73
C ALA A 53 -0.44 -12.91 -14.30
N GLU A 54 -0.20 -13.05 -15.60
CA GLU A 54 -0.10 -14.35 -16.27
C GLU A 54 1.25 -15.03 -16.01
N ARG A 55 2.36 -14.28 -16.15
CA ARG A 55 3.73 -14.82 -16.03
C ARG A 55 4.14 -15.10 -14.59
N ASP A 56 3.79 -14.23 -13.64
CA ASP A 56 4.18 -14.34 -12.24
C ASP A 56 3.13 -13.71 -11.31
N LYS A 57 2.22 -14.55 -10.81
CA LYS A 57 1.14 -14.15 -9.91
C LYS A 57 1.65 -13.53 -8.61
N TYR A 58 2.78 -13.99 -8.08
CA TYR A 58 3.33 -13.46 -6.84
C TYR A 58 3.90 -12.05 -7.02
N GLN A 59 4.66 -11.84 -8.11
CA GLN A 59 5.13 -10.51 -8.46
C GLN A 59 3.97 -9.56 -8.78
N PHE A 60 2.94 -10.04 -9.46
CA PHE A 60 1.73 -9.26 -9.70
C PHE A 60 1.06 -8.81 -8.40
N GLN A 61 0.88 -9.72 -7.43
CA GLN A 61 0.30 -9.39 -6.13
C GLN A 61 1.12 -8.33 -5.41
N TRP A 62 2.45 -8.50 -5.34
CA TRP A 62 3.35 -7.54 -4.69
C TRP A 62 3.33 -6.17 -5.36
N TRP A 63 3.33 -6.14 -6.68
CA TRP A 63 3.22 -4.90 -7.44
C TRP A 63 1.86 -4.21 -7.23
N ALA A 64 0.75 -4.94 -7.31
CA ALA A 64 -0.57 -4.37 -7.09
C ALA A 64 -0.77 -3.85 -5.65
N VAL A 65 -0.18 -4.51 -4.66
CA VAL A 65 -0.13 -4.06 -3.26
C VAL A 65 0.63 -2.72 -3.14
N SER A 66 1.73 -2.55 -3.87
CA SER A 66 2.50 -1.29 -3.80
C SER A 66 1.74 -0.11 -4.41
N LEU A 67 0.90 -0.32 -5.43
CA LEU A 67 0.05 0.73 -6.03
C LEU A 67 -0.89 1.40 -5.01
N VAL A 68 -1.36 0.65 -4.02
CA VAL A 68 -2.24 1.17 -2.96
C VAL A 68 -1.49 1.58 -1.69
N ASN A 69 -0.16 1.67 -1.75
CA ASN A 69 0.72 1.98 -0.61
C ASN A 69 0.57 1.01 0.58
N ALA A 70 0.23 -0.25 0.30
CA ALA A 70 0.13 -1.29 1.32
C ALA A 70 1.49 -1.96 1.57
N VAL A 71 1.66 -2.50 2.78
CA VAL A 71 2.78 -3.36 3.14
C VAL A 71 2.40 -4.79 2.76
N PRO A 72 3.21 -5.51 1.95
CA PRO A 72 2.95 -6.91 1.62
C PRO A 72 2.79 -7.79 2.86
N TYR A 73 1.78 -8.65 2.86
CA TYR A 73 1.51 -9.59 3.95
C TYR A 73 2.08 -10.97 3.62
N GLY A 74 2.65 -11.65 4.63
CA GLY A 74 3.20 -13.00 4.47
C GLY A 74 4.59 -13.02 3.82
N GLY A 75 5.64 -12.76 4.61
CA GLY A 75 7.01 -12.99 4.17
C GLY A 75 7.36 -14.49 4.19
N LYS A 76 7.74 -15.06 3.02
CA LYS A 76 8.41 -16.37 2.75
C LYS A 76 7.93 -17.65 3.47
N LYS A 77 7.03 -17.62 4.45
CA LYS A 77 6.50 -18.80 5.13
C LYS A 77 5.17 -19.18 4.50
N LYS A 78 5.16 -20.34 3.86
CA LYS A 78 4.01 -21.00 3.22
C LYS A 78 3.04 -21.48 4.31
N GLY A 79 2.37 -20.54 4.97
CA GLY A 79 1.21 -20.79 5.84
C GLY A 79 -0.06 -20.99 5.01
N ALA A 80 -1.16 -21.33 5.67
CA ALA A 80 -2.47 -21.38 5.02
C ALA A 80 -2.80 -20.05 4.34
N ASP A 81 -3.44 -20.11 3.16
CA ASP A 81 -3.88 -18.91 2.44
C ASP A 81 -4.87 -18.13 3.32
N THR A 82 -4.43 -16.98 3.80
CA THR A 82 -5.23 -16.12 4.68
C THR A 82 -6.17 -15.21 3.88
N GLY A 83 -6.01 -15.15 2.56
CA GLY A 83 -6.71 -14.21 1.67
C GLY A 83 -6.19 -12.77 1.74
N ILE A 84 -5.10 -12.53 2.46
CA ILE A 84 -4.50 -11.20 2.68
C ILE A 84 -3.21 -11.09 1.87
N ASP A 85 -3.18 -10.16 0.92
CA ASP A 85 -1.99 -9.86 0.11
C ASP A 85 -1.22 -8.65 0.67
N GLY A 86 -1.91 -7.73 1.33
CA GLY A 86 -1.28 -6.55 1.93
C GLY A 86 -2.08 -5.94 3.08
N ILE A 87 -1.41 -5.09 3.85
CA ILE A 87 -2.00 -4.35 4.96
C ILE A 87 -1.66 -2.86 4.81
N ILE A 88 -2.66 -2.00 4.96
CA ILE A 88 -2.47 -0.55 5.08
C ILE A 88 -2.73 -0.18 6.53
N TYR A 89 -1.74 0.43 7.18
CA TYR A 89 -1.89 0.99 8.52
C TYR A 89 -2.25 2.46 8.42
N PHE A 90 -3.24 2.89 9.19
CA PHE A 90 -3.65 4.28 9.24
C PHE A 90 -4.06 4.67 10.67
N LYS A 91 -4.11 5.97 10.97
CA LYS A 91 -4.56 6.48 12.26
C LYS A 91 -5.68 7.48 12.05
N PRO A 92 -6.96 7.10 12.21
CA PRO A 92 -8.08 7.99 11.92
C PRO A 92 -8.10 9.23 12.83
N ASP A 93 -7.58 9.11 14.05
CA ASP A 93 -7.56 10.13 15.11
C ASP A 93 -6.13 10.63 15.43
N GLY A 94 -5.13 10.18 14.67
CA GLY A 94 -3.70 10.43 14.95
C GLY A 94 -3.12 9.65 16.14
N LYS A 95 -3.93 8.92 16.90
CA LYS A 95 -3.54 8.21 18.14
C LYS A 95 -3.58 6.71 17.95
N THR A 96 -4.73 6.18 17.57
CA THR A 96 -5.02 4.75 17.45
C THR A 96 -4.61 4.24 16.08
N THR A 97 -3.75 3.23 16.04
CA THR A 97 -3.41 2.56 14.78
C THR A 97 -4.49 1.56 14.42
N GLU A 98 -5.12 1.78 13.28
CA GLU A 98 -6.08 0.89 12.64
C GLU A 98 -5.47 0.28 11.38
N LYS A 99 -6.10 -0.78 10.87
CA LYS A 99 -5.65 -1.47 9.66
C LYS A 99 -6.75 -1.66 8.64
N ALA A 100 -6.36 -1.56 7.37
CA ALA A 100 -7.12 -2.02 6.22
C ALA A 100 -6.42 -3.24 5.61
N ILE A 101 -7.21 -4.19 5.11
CA ILE A 101 -6.73 -5.40 4.44
C ILE A 101 -6.83 -5.22 2.94
N VAL A 102 -5.80 -5.63 2.22
CA VAL A 102 -5.77 -5.66 0.76
C VAL A 102 -5.81 -7.11 0.29
N SER A 103 -6.71 -7.40 -0.64
CA SER A 103 -6.75 -8.66 -1.38
C SER A 103 -6.66 -8.35 -2.88
N VAL A 104 -5.75 -9.03 -3.57
CA VAL A 104 -5.44 -8.83 -4.99
C VAL A 104 -5.89 -10.05 -5.78
N LYS A 105 -6.60 -9.82 -6.89
CA LYS A 105 -7.03 -10.87 -7.84
C LYS A 105 -6.63 -10.51 -9.27
N GLY A 106 -5.67 -11.26 -9.81
CA GLY A 106 -5.20 -11.10 -11.20
C GLY A 106 -5.90 -11.98 -12.24
N GLY A 107 -6.73 -12.93 -11.81
CA GLY A 107 -7.40 -13.88 -12.73
C GLY A 107 -8.63 -13.29 -13.42
N ALA A 108 -9.07 -13.93 -14.51
CA ALA A 108 -10.32 -13.57 -15.19
C ALA A 108 -11.57 -13.95 -14.39
N ASN A 109 -11.48 -15.00 -13.56
CA ASN A 109 -12.60 -15.54 -12.78
C ASN A 109 -12.79 -14.81 -11.45
N VAL A 110 -13.01 -13.50 -11.49
CA VAL A 110 -13.33 -12.69 -10.31
C VAL A 110 -14.85 -12.66 -10.10
N GLY A 111 -15.31 -12.93 -8.88
CA GLY A 111 -16.74 -12.98 -8.59
C GLY A 111 -17.08 -12.64 -7.15
N VAL A 112 -18.39 -12.62 -6.86
CA VAL A 112 -18.97 -12.21 -5.57
C VAL A 112 -18.42 -13.03 -4.39
N ALA A 113 -18.13 -14.32 -4.59
CA ALA A 113 -17.56 -15.17 -3.55
C ALA A 113 -16.27 -14.58 -2.96
N MET A 114 -15.39 -14.05 -3.82
CA MET A 114 -14.13 -13.44 -3.39
C MET A 114 -14.34 -12.14 -2.59
N VAL A 115 -15.41 -11.39 -2.88
CA VAL A 115 -15.78 -10.20 -2.10
C VAL A 115 -16.29 -10.61 -0.72
N LYS A 116 -17.08 -11.69 -0.64
CA LYS A 116 -17.55 -12.27 0.63
C LYS A 116 -16.39 -12.80 1.47
N ASP A 117 -15.42 -13.45 0.85
CA ASP A 117 -14.21 -13.92 1.53
C ASP A 117 -13.39 -12.75 2.10
N LEU A 118 -13.31 -11.63 1.37
CA LEU A 118 -12.69 -10.41 1.88
C LEU A 118 -13.46 -9.84 3.06
N ILE A 119 -14.79 -9.78 3.01
CA ILE A 119 -15.64 -9.32 4.13
C ILE A 119 -15.36 -10.16 5.39
N ALA A 120 -15.41 -11.49 5.26
CA ALA A 120 -15.15 -12.41 6.35
C ALA A 120 -13.72 -12.24 6.90
N THR A 121 -12.75 -11.99 6.03
CA THR A 121 -11.35 -11.73 6.42
C THR A 121 -11.22 -10.41 7.17
N VAL A 122 -11.85 -9.34 6.70
CA VAL A 122 -11.87 -8.04 7.40
C VAL A 122 -12.44 -8.19 8.81
N ASP A 123 -13.53 -8.92 8.96
CA ASP A 123 -14.18 -9.14 10.26
C ASP A 123 -13.33 -10.03 11.18
N ARG A 124 -12.81 -11.15 10.67
CA ARG A 124 -11.93 -12.06 11.40
C ARG A 124 -10.70 -11.35 11.95
N GLU A 125 -10.08 -10.52 11.11
CA GLU A 125 -8.86 -9.80 11.44
C GLU A 125 -9.11 -8.50 12.20
N LYS A 126 -10.38 -8.13 12.45
CA LYS A 126 -10.78 -6.84 13.05
C LYS A 126 -10.25 -5.63 12.29
N ALA A 127 -10.06 -5.75 10.99
CA ALA A 127 -9.72 -4.62 10.13
C ALA A 127 -10.94 -3.70 9.96
N LYS A 128 -10.70 -2.41 9.73
CA LYS A 128 -11.80 -1.43 9.54
C LYS A 128 -12.25 -1.31 8.10
N ILE A 129 -11.34 -1.59 7.16
CA ILE A 129 -11.57 -1.45 5.72
C ILE A 129 -10.97 -2.67 4.99
N GLY A 130 -11.62 -3.12 3.92
CA GLY A 130 -11.12 -4.07 2.95
C GLY A 130 -11.00 -3.42 1.56
N VAL A 131 -9.85 -3.60 0.91
CA VAL A 131 -9.55 -3.11 -0.43
C VAL A 131 -9.35 -4.31 -1.35
N PHE A 132 -10.23 -4.46 -2.32
CA PHE A 132 -10.20 -5.51 -3.32
C PHE A 132 -9.61 -4.96 -4.61
N VAL A 133 -8.40 -5.39 -4.97
CA VAL A 133 -7.69 -4.93 -6.18
C VAL A 133 -7.79 -5.98 -7.28
N THR A 134 -8.20 -5.58 -8.49
CA THR A 134 -8.48 -6.53 -9.57
C THR A 134 -8.12 -6.01 -10.96
N LEU A 135 -7.75 -6.91 -11.89
CA LEU A 135 -7.63 -6.60 -13.32
C LEU A 135 -8.98 -6.61 -14.05
N THR A 136 -9.96 -7.30 -13.48
CA THR A 136 -11.28 -7.52 -14.07
C THR A 136 -12.25 -6.46 -13.56
N GLN A 137 -13.05 -5.88 -14.48
CA GLN A 137 -14.11 -4.94 -14.15
C GLN A 137 -15.13 -5.59 -13.19
N PRO A 138 -15.51 -4.94 -12.09
CA PRO A 138 -16.45 -5.53 -11.14
C PRO A 138 -17.84 -5.69 -11.75
N THR A 139 -18.50 -6.78 -11.38
CA THR A 139 -19.90 -7.01 -11.79
C THR A 139 -20.85 -6.30 -10.81
N LYS A 140 -22.06 -5.93 -11.26
CA LYS A 140 -23.08 -5.32 -10.38
C LYS A 140 -23.34 -6.10 -9.08
N PRO A 141 -23.39 -7.46 -9.10
CA PRO A 141 -23.49 -8.23 -7.86
C PRO A 141 -22.31 -8.03 -6.90
N MET A 142 -21.09 -7.88 -7.40
CA MET A 142 -19.91 -7.62 -6.56
C MET A 142 -19.99 -6.24 -5.91
N GLU A 143 -20.37 -5.22 -6.68
CA GLU A 143 -20.54 -3.86 -6.17
C GLU A 143 -21.63 -3.81 -5.09
N LYS A 144 -22.76 -4.49 -5.32
CA LYS A 144 -23.85 -4.60 -4.34
C LYS A 144 -23.39 -5.29 -3.06
N GLU A 145 -22.61 -6.36 -3.16
CA GLU A 145 -22.06 -7.07 -2.00
C GLU A 145 -21.13 -6.16 -1.20
N ALA A 146 -20.22 -5.43 -1.86
CA ALA A 146 -19.32 -4.48 -1.22
C ALA A 146 -20.09 -3.36 -0.48
N VAL A 147 -21.16 -2.81 -1.08
CA VAL A 147 -22.02 -1.80 -0.45
C VAL A 147 -22.77 -2.36 0.76
N THR A 148 -23.21 -3.62 0.70
CA THR A 148 -23.96 -4.27 1.80
C THR A 148 -23.11 -4.43 3.06
N ALA A 149 -21.78 -4.49 2.92
CA ALA A 149 -20.86 -4.49 4.06
C ALA A 149 -20.86 -3.18 4.87
N GLY A 150 -21.46 -2.11 4.33
CA GLY A 150 -21.69 -0.85 5.01
C GLY A 150 -20.47 0.07 5.04
N PHE A 151 -20.40 0.92 6.08
CA PHE A 151 -19.42 1.98 6.19
C PHE A 151 -18.65 1.89 7.51
N TYR A 152 -17.35 2.17 7.45
CA TYR A 152 -16.56 2.54 8.61
C TYR A 152 -16.85 4.01 8.96
N GLN A 153 -17.38 4.25 10.15
CA GLN A 153 -17.72 5.58 10.64
C GLN A 153 -16.60 6.11 11.54
N THR A 154 -16.19 7.36 11.32
CA THR A 154 -15.28 8.11 12.17
C THR A 154 -15.85 9.50 12.43
N ASP A 155 -15.26 10.24 13.36
CA ASP A 155 -15.62 11.63 13.62
C ASP A 155 -15.43 12.55 12.41
N TYR A 156 -14.59 12.14 11.45
CA TYR A 156 -14.22 12.90 10.27
C TYR A 156 -15.00 12.49 9.01
N GLY A 157 -15.82 11.43 9.07
CA GLY A 157 -16.63 11.01 7.94
C GLY A 157 -16.99 9.52 7.92
N LYS A 158 -17.64 9.12 6.82
CA LYS A 158 -18.02 7.74 6.55
C LYS A 158 -17.24 7.24 5.34
N PHE A 159 -16.61 6.08 5.48
CA PHE A 159 -15.79 5.46 4.45
C PHE A 159 -16.35 4.08 4.10
N PRO A 160 -16.45 3.68 2.82
CA PRO A 160 -16.95 2.35 2.48
C PRO A 160 -16.08 1.27 3.12
N LYS A 161 -16.72 0.33 3.83
CA LYS A 161 -16.01 -0.74 4.54
C LYS A 161 -15.29 -1.66 3.55
N ILE A 162 -15.92 -1.95 2.40
CA ILE A 162 -15.33 -2.72 1.32
C ILE A 162 -15.29 -1.87 0.07
N GLN A 163 -14.13 -1.84 -0.57
CA GLN A 163 -13.88 -1.04 -1.77
C GLN A 163 -13.28 -1.93 -2.83
N ILE A 164 -13.82 -1.86 -4.05
CA ILE A 164 -13.28 -2.55 -5.21
C ILE A 164 -12.57 -1.51 -6.07
N LEU A 165 -11.29 -1.75 -6.36
CA LEU A 165 -10.46 -0.89 -7.19
C LEU A 165 -9.88 -1.73 -8.33
N THR A 166 -10.12 -1.30 -9.56
CA THR A 166 -9.46 -1.92 -10.71
C THR A 166 -8.04 -1.37 -10.87
N ILE A 167 -7.15 -2.12 -11.53
CA ILE A 167 -5.83 -1.58 -11.92
C ILE A 167 -5.98 -0.32 -12.80
N GLU A 168 -7.01 -0.28 -13.64
CA GLU A 168 -7.36 0.90 -14.43
C GLU A 168 -7.72 2.10 -13.55
N ASP A 169 -8.53 1.89 -12.51
CA ASP A 169 -8.84 2.93 -11.52
C ASP A 169 -7.58 3.48 -10.83
N LEU A 170 -6.66 2.60 -10.46
CA LEU A 170 -5.41 2.96 -9.81
C LEU A 170 -4.50 3.77 -10.75
N PHE A 171 -4.42 3.39 -12.03
CA PHE A 171 -3.72 4.18 -13.04
C PHE A 171 -4.39 5.52 -13.33
N ALA A 172 -5.71 5.61 -13.20
CA ALA A 172 -6.44 6.88 -13.25
C ALA A 172 -6.28 7.73 -11.98
N GLY A 173 -5.46 7.29 -11.01
CA GLY A 173 -5.16 8.03 -9.78
C GLY A 173 -6.19 7.85 -8.67
N LYS A 174 -7.18 6.97 -8.83
CA LYS A 174 -8.06 6.61 -7.71
C LYS A 174 -7.25 5.91 -6.63
N LYS A 175 -7.54 6.23 -5.37
CA LYS A 175 -6.92 5.63 -4.19
C LYS A 175 -8.01 5.08 -3.28
N PRO A 176 -7.69 4.09 -2.42
CA PRO A 176 -8.65 3.65 -1.44
C PRO A 176 -9.07 4.83 -0.54
N GLN A 177 -10.37 4.97 -0.34
CA GLN A 177 -10.98 5.99 0.49
C GLN A 177 -10.88 5.57 1.95
N MET A 178 -10.03 6.25 2.69
CA MET A 178 -9.83 6.04 4.12
C MET A 178 -9.51 7.38 4.77
N PRO A 179 -9.57 7.49 6.11
CA PRO A 179 -9.13 8.69 6.80
C PRO A 179 -7.60 8.77 6.73
N TRP A 180 -7.10 9.18 5.57
CA TRP A 180 -5.71 9.51 5.36
C TRP A 180 -5.36 10.63 6.32
N LEU A 181 -4.29 10.44 7.10
CA LEU A 181 -3.74 11.51 7.91
C LEU A 181 -3.36 12.66 6.98
N ASP A 182 -4.14 13.74 7.00
CA ASP A 182 -3.70 15.01 6.42
C ASP A 182 -2.70 15.64 7.39
N PRO A 183 -1.40 15.77 7.04
CA PRO A 183 -0.42 16.43 7.88
C PRO A 183 -0.79 17.89 8.19
N ALA A 184 -1.61 18.55 7.33
CA ALA A 184 -2.02 19.93 7.50
C ALA A 184 -3.01 20.12 8.66
N THR A 185 -3.85 19.12 8.95
CA THR A 185 -4.85 19.19 10.03
C THR A 185 -4.24 19.17 11.43
N PHE A 186 -2.97 18.73 11.57
CA PHE A 186 -2.28 18.61 12.86
C PHE A 186 -1.29 19.73 13.18
N LYS A 187 -1.09 20.73 12.30
CA LYS A 187 -0.26 21.92 12.60
C LYS A 187 -1.07 23.23 12.63
N LYS A 188 -1.88 23.38 13.67
CA LYS A 188 -1.88 24.62 14.45
C LYS A 188 -1.42 24.29 15.88
N ALA A 189 -0.14 23.95 16.00
CA ALA A 189 0.54 24.03 17.28
C ALA A 189 0.60 25.52 17.67
N ALA A 190 0.22 25.85 18.91
CA ALA A 190 0.30 27.20 19.43
C ALA A 190 1.72 27.75 19.24
N ARG A 191 1.84 28.97 18.71
CA ARG A 191 3.12 29.68 18.73
C ARG A 191 3.46 29.95 20.19
N GLU A 192 4.58 29.44 20.66
CA GLU A 192 5.16 29.92 21.91
C GLU A 192 5.58 31.38 21.69
N ASP A 193 5.07 32.27 22.55
CA ASP A 193 5.42 33.68 22.57
C ASP A 193 6.92 33.83 22.86
N MET A 194 7.69 34.30 21.87
CA MET A 194 9.10 34.67 22.04
C MET A 194 9.24 35.98 22.84
N ASN A 195 8.76 35.98 24.08
CA ASN A 195 8.95 37.09 25.01
C ASN A 195 9.30 36.60 26.42
N ALA A 196 10.27 35.70 26.51
CA ALA A 196 10.91 35.35 27.78
C ALA A 196 12.38 34.96 27.55
N GLY A 197 13.29 35.92 27.76
CA GLY A 197 14.73 35.66 27.74
C GLY A 197 15.60 36.91 27.63
N LYS A 198 15.53 37.82 28.61
CA LYS A 198 16.55 38.85 28.86
C LYS A 198 17.73 38.25 29.63
N GLN A 199 18.91 38.86 29.45
CA GLN A 199 20.22 38.71 30.14
C GLN A 199 21.14 37.58 29.63
N GLU A 200 22.46 37.75 29.48
CA GLU A 200 23.36 38.86 29.86
C GLU A 200 24.61 38.85 28.96
N LYS A 201 25.18 40.03 28.69
CA LYS A 201 26.54 40.18 28.12
C LYS A 201 27.55 39.81 29.20
N LEU A 202 28.46 38.88 28.90
CA LEU A 202 29.73 38.81 29.62
C LEU A 202 30.76 39.72 28.96
N ILE A 203 31.55 40.34 29.84
CA ILE A 203 32.52 41.42 29.68
C ILE A 203 33.69 41.01 28.78
#